data_AF-A0A1W9U419-F1
#
_entry.id   AF-A0A1W9U419-F1
#
_cell.length_a   1.000
_cell.length_b   1.000
_cell.length_c   1.000
_cell.angle_alpha   90.00
_cell.angle_beta   90.00
_cell.angle_gamma   90.00
#
_symmetry.space_group_name_H-M   'P 1'
#
loop_
_entity.id
_entity.type
_entity.pdbx_description
1 polymer ?
#
loop_
_entity_poly.entity_id
_entity_poly.type
_entity_poly.pdbx_seq_one_letter_code
_entity_poly.pdbx_strand_id
1 'polypeptide(L)'
;MPAKKIFAGFLLALGVVAFSSGLSQYKKYQTPNHCVVGFAKSLGGQASFELDQSLRHAKYFGISQMIGGVLFVVAGGVFLFKSRK
;
A
#
# COMPACT_ATOMS: atom_id res chain seq x y z
N MET A 1 -4.86 -2.10 -32.82
CA MET A 1 -5.65 -2.25 -31.56
C MET A 1 -5.02 -3.11 -30.43
N PRO A 2 -3.78 -3.66 -30.49
CA PRO A 2 -3.22 -4.43 -29.35
C PRO A 2 -2.63 -3.53 -28.24
N ALA A 3 -2.05 -2.38 -28.58
CA ALA A 3 -1.35 -1.49 -27.64
C ALA A 3 -2.25 -1.02 -26.48
N LYS A 4 -3.53 -0.73 -26.73
CA LYS A 4 -4.49 -0.29 -25.70
C LYS A 4 -4.80 -1.39 -24.66
N LYS A 5 -4.85 -2.65 -25.12
CA LYS A 5 -5.09 -3.81 -24.24
C LYS A 5 -3.85 -4.14 -23.41
N ILE A 6 -2.66 -4.01 -24.00
CA ILE A 6 -1.37 -4.18 -23.30
C ILE A 6 -1.22 -3.12 -22.21
N PHE A 7 -1.48 -1.86 -22.52
CA PHE A 7 -1.40 -0.76 -21.57
C PHE A 7 -2.38 -0.92 -20.40
N ALA A 8 -3.61 -1.33 -20.68
CA ALA A 8 -4.60 -1.58 -19.63
C ALA A 8 -4.26 -2.82 -18.77
N GLY A 9 -3.68 -3.87 -19.37
CA GLY A 9 -3.12 -5.00 -18.62
C GLY A 9 -1.96 -4.59 -17.71
N PHE A 10 -1.09 -3.70 -18.17
CA PHE A 10 0.00 -3.14 -17.36
C PHE A 10 -0.52 -2.31 -16.18
N LEU A 11 -1.54 -1.48 -16.39
CA LEU A 11 -2.20 -0.71 -15.31
C LEU A 11 -2.83 -1.63 -14.26
N LEU A 12 -3.49 -2.71 -14.68
CA LEU A 12 -4.04 -3.71 -13.76
C LEU A 12 -2.92 -4.38 -12.94
N ALA A 13 -1.83 -4.80 -13.60
CA ALA A 13 -0.70 -5.43 -12.92
C ALA A 13 -0.06 -4.49 -11.89
N LEU A 14 0.18 -3.23 -12.24
CA LEU A 14 0.67 -2.21 -11.31
C LEU A 14 -0.29 -2.00 -10.13
N GLY A 15 -1.60 -1.96 -10.39
CA GLY A 15 -2.61 -1.80 -9.35
C GLY A 15 -2.63 -2.97 -8.37
N VAL A 16 -2.53 -4.22 -8.85
CA VAL A 16 -2.48 -5.42 -8.01
C VAL A 16 -1.19 -5.47 -7.18
N VAL A 17 -0.05 -5.10 -7.76
CA VAL A 17 1.23 -5.05 -7.05
C VAL A 17 1.19 -3.98 -5.95
N ALA A 18 0.72 -2.77 -6.25
CA ALA A 18 0.60 -1.69 -5.26
C ALA A 18 -0.40 -2.04 -4.14
N PHE A 19 -1.52 -2.68 -4.49
CA PHE A 19 -2.51 -3.12 -3.50
C PHE A 19 -1.95 -4.21 -2.58
N SER A 20 -1.29 -5.22 -3.13
CA SER A 20 -0.71 -6.32 -2.34
C SER A 20 0.46 -5.85 -1.46
N SER A 21 1.33 -4.95 -1.95
CA SER A 21 2.38 -4.33 -1.14
C SER A 21 1.79 -3.49 -0.01
N GLY A 22 0.77 -2.68 -0.29
CA GLY A 22 0.06 -1.88 0.70
C GLY A 22 -0.61 -2.75 1.78
N LEU A 23 -1.28 -3.84 1.38
CA LEU A 23 -1.90 -4.79 2.30
C LEU A 23 -0.85 -5.45 3.22
N SER A 24 0.31 -5.83 2.67
CA SER A 24 1.40 -6.42 3.44
C SER A 24 1.97 -5.44 4.47
N GLN A 25 2.15 -4.17 4.10
CA GLN A 25 2.58 -3.12 5.04
C GLN A 25 1.53 -2.82 6.10
N TYR A 26 0.25 -2.77 5.72
CA TYR A 26 -0.86 -2.59 6.64
C TYR A 26 -0.93 -3.72 7.68
N LYS A 27 -0.72 -4.97 7.24
CA LYS A 27 -0.69 -6.13 8.14
C LYS A 27 0.50 -6.07 9.12
N LYS A 28 1.68 -5.66 8.66
CA LYS A 28 2.85 -5.43 9.54
C LYS A 28 2.59 -4.34 10.58
N TYR A 29 1.85 -3.30 10.21
CA TYR A 29 1.42 -2.26 11.15
C TYR A 29 0.41 -2.77 12.19
N GLN A 30 -0.48 -3.69 11.80
CA GLN A 30 -1.54 -4.21 12.68
C GLN A 30 -1.03 -5.18 13.75
N THR A 31 0.08 -5.88 13.47
CA THR A 31 0.80 -6.72 14.44
C THR A 31 2.24 -6.21 14.62
N PRO A 32 2.45 -5.06 15.27
CA PRO A 32 3.79 -4.59 15.56
C PRO A 32 4.44 -5.54 16.59
N ASN A 33 5.74 -5.80 16.45
CA ASN A 33 6.47 -6.68 17.38
C ASN A 33 6.42 -6.08 18.80
N HIS A 34 5.59 -6.67 19.67
CA HIS A 34 5.34 -6.18 21.03
C HIS A 34 6.61 -5.99 21.86
N CYS A 35 7.65 -6.81 21.64
CA CYS A 35 8.95 -6.67 22.30
C CYS A 35 9.68 -5.36 21.92
N VAL A 36 9.65 -4.97 20.65
CA VAL A 36 10.31 -3.74 20.17
C VAL A 36 9.54 -2.50 20.61
N VAL A 37 8.21 -2.57 20.56
CA VAL A 37 7.34 -1.48 21.04
C VAL A 37 7.49 -1.26 22.53
N GLY A 38 7.54 -2.34 23.33
CA GLY A 38 7.77 -2.26 24.77
C GLY A 38 9.15 -1.69 25.10
N PHE A 39 10.20 -2.11 24.39
CA PHE A 39 11.56 -1.62 24.62
C PHE A 39 11.71 -0.12 24.30
N ALA A 40 11.25 0.32 23.13
CA ALA A 40 11.31 1.74 22.74
C ALA A 40 10.47 2.64 23.67
N LYS A 41 9.37 2.12 24.22
CA LYS A 41 8.54 2.83 25.20
C LYS A 41 9.20 2.90 26.58
N SER A 42 9.88 1.84 27.00
CA SER A 42 10.64 1.80 28.25
C SER A 42 11.90 2.66 28.23
N LEU A 43 12.53 2.83 27.05
CA LEU A 43 13.66 3.74 26.89
C LEU A 43 13.28 5.21 27.09
N GLY A 44 12.00 5.56 26.89
CA GLY A 44 11.49 6.93 27.02
C GLY A 44 12.13 7.92 26.02
N GLY A 45 11.59 9.13 25.95
CA GLY A 45 12.17 10.20 25.13
C GLY A 45 12.10 9.97 23.62
N GLN A 46 13.17 10.31 22.90
CA GLN A 46 13.22 10.41 21.44
C GLN A 46 12.89 9.09 20.72
N ALA A 47 13.28 7.95 21.31
CA ALA A 47 13.04 6.60 20.75
C ALA A 47 11.55 6.21 20.74
N SER A 48 10.77 6.61 21.75
CA SER A 48 9.31 6.41 21.75
C SER A 48 8.63 7.24 20.67
N PHE A 49 9.11 8.47 20.45
CA PHE A 49 8.55 9.40 19.46
C PHE A 49 8.86 8.97 18.03
N GLU A 50 10.09 8.51 17.74
CA GLU A 50 10.48 7.94 16.44
C GLU A 50 9.68 6.68 16.11
N LEU A 51 9.40 5.84 17.11
CA LEU A 51 8.59 4.64 16.90
C LEU A 51 7.15 5.01 16.55
N ASP A 52 6.53 5.97 17.25
CA ASP A 52 5.18 6.45 16.94
C ASP A 52 5.11 7.10 15.55
N GLN A 53 6.13 7.88 15.18
CA GLN A 53 6.19 8.54 13.87
C GLN A 53 6.36 7.52 12.73
N SER A 54 7.26 6.55 12.88
CA SER A 54 7.46 5.47 11.89
C SER A 54 6.22 4.57 11.76
N LEU A 55 5.55 4.26 12.87
CA LEU A 55 4.27 3.53 12.88
C LEU A 55 3.19 4.31 12.12
N ARG A 56 3.00 5.61 12.41
CA ARG A 56 2.03 6.44 11.66
C ARG A 56 2.39 6.52 10.18
N HIS A 57 3.67 6.71 9.86
CA HIS A 57 4.10 6.83 8.46
C HIS A 57 3.87 5.53 7.68
N ALA A 58 4.20 4.37 8.27
CA ALA A 58 3.91 3.06 7.69
C ALA A 58 2.40 2.84 7.49
N LYS A 59 1.56 3.27 8.44
CA LYS A 59 0.10 3.20 8.31
C LYS A 59 -0.41 4.03 7.14
N TYR A 60 -0.03 5.32 7.08
CA TYR A 60 -0.48 6.22 6.01
C TYR A 60 0.06 5.80 4.64
N PHE A 61 1.30 5.33 4.58
CA PHE A 61 1.90 4.83 3.35
C PHE A 61 1.25 3.52 2.87
N GLY A 62 0.94 2.60 3.79
CA GLY A 62 0.18 1.39 3.46
C GLY A 62 -1.21 1.70 2.91
N ILE A 63 -1.94 2.60 3.59
CA ILE A 63 -3.28 3.04 3.15
C ILE A 63 -3.22 3.74 1.79
N SER A 64 -2.25 4.64 1.58
CA SER A 64 -2.11 5.35 0.30
C SER A 64 -1.74 4.40 -0.84
N GLN A 65 -0.88 3.40 -0.61
CA GLN A 65 -0.58 2.36 -1.60
C GLN A 65 -1.81 1.50 -1.92
N MET A 66 -2.63 1.14 -0.93
CA MET A 66 -3.87 0.39 -1.16
C MET A 66 -4.87 1.19 -1.99
N ILE A 67 -5.09 2.47 -1.64
CA ILE A 67 -5.99 3.35 -2.39
C ILE A 67 -5.48 3.55 -3.82
N GLY A 68 -4.19 3.82 -3.98
CA GLY A 68 -3.55 3.95 -5.29
C GLY A 68 -3.70 2.68 -6.13
N GLY A 69 -3.46 1.51 -5.53
CA GLY A 69 -3.66 0.21 -6.16
C GLY A 69 -5.09 0.00 -6.66
N VAL A 70 -6.09 0.31 -5.84
CA VAL A 70 -7.52 0.24 -6.24
C VAL A 70 -7.81 1.18 -7.40
N LEU A 71 -7.32 2.42 -7.36
CA LEU A 71 -7.52 3.39 -8.45
C LEU A 71 -6.92 2.89 -9.77
N PHE A 72 -5.71 2.31 -9.74
CA PHE A 72 -5.09 1.72 -10.92
C PHE A 72 -5.85 0.50 -11.45
N VAL A 73 -6.35 -0.36 -10.57
CA VAL A 73 -7.17 -1.52 -10.96
C VAL A 73 -8.47 -1.06 -11.63
N VAL A 74 -9.18 -0.09 -11.04
CA VAL A 74 -10.44 0.44 -11.58
C VAL A 74 -10.19 1.15 -12.91
N ALA A 75 -9.17 1.99 -13.00
CA ALA A 75 -8.81 2.69 -14.24
C ALA A 75 -8.44 1.69 -15.36
N GLY A 76 -7.63 0.68 -15.06
CA GLY A 76 -7.28 -0.38 -16.00
C GLY A 76 -8.50 -1.19 -16.46
N GLY A 77 -9.40 -1.53 -15.54
CA GLY A 77 -10.66 -2.23 -15.84
C GLY A 77 -11.59 -1.42 -16.74
N VAL A 78 -11.80 -0.13 -16.44
CA VAL A 78 -12.60 0.79 -17.25
C VAL A 78 -11.99 0.94 -18.65
N PHE A 79 -10.67 1.04 -18.76
CA PHE A 79 -9.97 1.17 -20.04
C PHE A 79 -10.08 -0.10 -20.91
N LEU A 80 -10.03 -1.28 -20.29
CA LEU A 80 -10.29 -2.57 -20.95
C LEU A 80 -11.74 -2.69 -21.42
N PHE A 81 -12.70 -2.29 -20.59
CA PHE A 81 -14.12 -2.34 -20.93
C PHE A 81 -14.44 -1.38 -22.10
N LYS A 82 -13.91 -0.15 -22.06
CA LYS A 82 -14.06 0.83 -23.14
C LYS A 82 -13.35 0.44 -24.43
N SER A 83 -12.25 -0.32 -24.36
CA SER A 83 -11.55 -0.85 -25.55
C SER A 83 -12.18 -2.11 -26.14
N ARG A 84 -13.19 -2.70 -25.47
CA ARG A 84 -14.01 -3.79 -26.03
C ARG A 84 -15.26 -3.28 -26.77
N LYS A 85 -15.75 -2.08 -26.44
CA LYS A 85 -16.74 -1.34 -27.23
C LYS A 85 -16.08 -0.68 -28.43
#